data_AF-A0A0C6FQ17-F1
#
_entry.id   AF-A0A0C6FQ17-F1
#
_cell.length_a   1.000
_cell.length_b   1.000
_cell.length_c   1.000
_cell.angle_alpha   90.00
_cell.angle_beta   90.00
_cell.angle_gamma   90.00
#
_symmetry.space_group_name_H-M   'P 1'
#
loop_
_entity.id
_entity.type
_entity.pdbx_description
1 polymer ?
#
loop_
_entity_poly.entity_id
_entity_poly.type
_entity_poly.pdbx_seq_one_letter_code
_entity_poly.pdbx_strand_id
1 'polypeptide(L)'
;MGETPIVSRRAFLGLFAAAAASRLVVPAFTPPRAPYVEPGQSVSYVGLNLHPQPTFIGTMRVETVGEWDGIGFPVALRDHGRYGAYDLVPHRFYDADLCDFLRELPRDFWHDRARVAKYPNVHAWVREQRFGEPVSVMRARLAQSWGEADA
;
A
#
# COMPACT_ATOMS: atom_id res chain seq x y z
N MET A 1 -0.05 25.33 -36.10
CA MET A 1 0.92 25.54 -35.00
C MET A 1 0.11 26.02 -33.80
N GLY A 2 -0.09 25.16 -32.80
CA GLY A 2 -0.85 25.52 -31.60
C GLY A 2 0.05 26.25 -30.62
N GLU A 3 -0.34 27.47 -30.24
CA GLU A 3 0.31 28.24 -29.19
C GLU A 3 0.24 27.48 -27.87
N THR A 4 1.40 27.29 -27.23
CA THR A 4 1.46 26.75 -25.88
C THR A 4 0.99 27.87 -24.94
N PRO A 5 -0.11 27.71 -24.19
CA PRO A 5 -0.58 28.77 -23.30
C PRO A 5 0.48 29.02 -22.21
N ILE A 6 1.08 30.21 -22.23
CA ILE A 6 1.99 30.66 -21.17
C ILE A 6 1.12 30.89 -19.93
N VAL A 7 1.13 29.93 -19.00
CA VAL A 7 0.49 30.08 -17.70
C VAL A 7 1.22 31.20 -16.97
N SER A 8 0.60 32.37 -16.87
CA SER A 8 1.20 33.49 -16.15
C SER A 8 1.46 33.09 -14.69
N ARG A 9 2.54 33.61 -14.10
CA ARG A 9 2.89 33.37 -12.69
C ARG A 9 1.70 33.61 -11.75
N ARG A 10 0.84 34.58 -12.08
CA ARG A 10 -0.36 34.91 -11.31
C ARG A 10 -1.43 33.82 -11.38
N ALA A 11 -1.62 33.22 -12.56
CA ALA A 11 -2.54 32.09 -12.75
C ALA A 11 -2.04 30.82 -12.03
N PHE A 12 -0.73 30.57 -12.09
CA PHE A 12 -0.10 29.46 -11.36
C PHE A 12 -0.25 29.61 -9.84
N LEU A 13 0.04 30.80 -9.30
CA LEU A 13 -0.14 31.08 -7.87
C LEU A 13 -1.61 31.04 -7.46
N GLY A 14 -2.54 31.47 -8.32
CA GLY A 14 -3.98 31.34 -8.09
C GLY A 14 -4.43 29.88 -7.98
N LEU A 15 -3.89 29.00 -8.83
CA LEU A 15 -4.12 27.55 -8.78
C LEU A 15 -3.59 26.93 -7.47
N PHE A 16 -2.39 27.33 -7.04
CA PHE A 16 -1.83 26.88 -5.75
C PHE A 16 -2.65 27.37 -4.56
N ALA A 17 -3.09 28.63 -4.57
CA ALA A 17 -3.93 29.18 -3.52
C ALA A 17 -5.30 28.48 -3.46
N ALA A 18 -5.90 28.18 -4.62
CA ALA A 18 -7.13 27.40 -4.70
C ALA A 18 -6.95 25.97 -4.17
N ALA A 19 -5.87 25.29 -4.55
CA ALA A 19 -5.54 23.94 -4.06
C ALA A 19 -5.28 23.91 -2.54
N ALA A 20 -4.58 24.92 -2.02
CA ALA A 20 -4.35 25.06 -0.58
C ALA A 20 -5.64 25.35 0.19
N ALA A 21 -6.51 26.24 -0.34
CA ALA A 21 -7.80 26.57 0.27
C ALA A 21 -8.78 25.40 0.26
N SER A 22 -8.75 24.56 -0.77
CA SER A 22 -9.57 23.35 -0.85
C SER A 22 -9.04 22.18 0.01
N ARG A 23 -7.94 22.38 0.76
CA ARG A 23 -7.21 21.30 1.46
C ARG A 23 -6.86 20.13 0.52
N LEU A 24 -6.68 20.41 -0.77
CA LEU A 24 -6.27 19.41 -1.74
C LEU A 24 -4.82 19.06 -1.41
N VAL A 25 -4.61 17.85 -0.90
CA VAL A 25 -3.28 17.31 -0.69
C VAL A 25 -2.68 17.10 -2.07
N VAL A 26 -1.78 17.99 -2.48
CA VAL A 26 -0.99 17.81 -3.70
C VAL A 26 0.10 16.78 -3.36
N PRO A 27 0.06 15.56 -3.92
CA PRO A 27 0.96 14.49 -3.52
C PRO A 27 2.44 14.85 -3.73
N ALA A 28 2.74 15.73 -4.70
CA ALA A 28 4.09 16.21 -5.00
C ALA A 28 4.72 17.12 -3.91
N PHE A 29 3.92 17.73 -3.01
CA PHE A 29 4.42 18.64 -1.96
C PHE A 29 4.32 18.05 -0.54
N THR A 30 3.78 16.84 -0.41
CA THR A 30 3.80 16.14 0.87
C THR A 30 5.19 15.54 1.04
N PRO A 31 5.96 15.86 2.10
CA PRO A 31 7.23 15.21 2.32
C PRO A 31 6.98 13.70 2.37
N PRO A 32 7.81 12.89 1.67
CA PRO A 32 7.59 11.46 1.65
C PRO A 32 7.64 10.94 3.08
N ARG A 33 6.62 10.17 3.46
CA ARG A 33 6.64 9.42 4.73
C ARG A 33 7.88 8.54 4.79
N ALA A 34 8.26 8.06 5.97
CA ALA A 34 9.24 6.98 6.04
C ALA A 34 8.68 5.69 5.37
N PRO A 35 9.53 4.83 4.80
CA PRO A 35 9.13 3.50 4.35
C PRO A 35 8.47 2.70 5.47
N TYR A 36 7.47 1.88 5.14
CA TYR A 36 6.83 0.99 6.13
C TYR A 36 7.62 -0.29 6.41
N VAL A 37 8.62 -0.57 5.57
CA VAL A 37 9.42 -1.80 5.62
C VAL A 37 10.90 -1.49 5.53
N GLU A 38 11.71 -2.39 6.05
CA GLU A 38 13.17 -2.26 6.12
C GLU A 38 13.86 -3.47 5.46
N PRO A 39 15.07 -3.30 4.88
CA PRO A 39 15.87 -4.41 4.40
C PRO A 39 16.05 -5.51 5.46
N GLY A 40 15.86 -6.76 5.05
CA GLY A 40 15.93 -7.94 5.91
C GLY A 40 14.65 -8.26 6.68
N GLN A 41 13.64 -7.39 6.65
CA GLN A 41 12.36 -7.64 7.28
C GLN A 41 11.57 -8.73 6.56
N SER A 42 10.80 -9.50 7.33
CA SER A 42 9.85 -10.48 6.82
C SER A 42 8.48 -9.83 6.62
N VAL A 43 7.93 -9.93 5.41
CA VAL A 43 6.69 -9.27 5.03
C VAL A 43 5.69 -10.21 4.35
N SER A 44 4.42 -9.92 4.58
CA SER A 44 3.25 -10.47 3.92
C SER A 44 2.55 -9.38 3.11
N TYR A 45 1.83 -9.78 2.06
CA TYR A 45 1.12 -8.85 1.19
C TYR A 45 -0.18 -8.34 1.83
N VAL A 46 -0.48 -7.03 1.80
CA VAL A 46 -1.73 -6.43 2.35
C VAL A 46 -2.67 -5.82 1.31
N GLY A 47 -2.29 -5.83 0.03
CA GLY A 47 -3.17 -5.42 -1.04
C GLY A 47 -4.25 -6.46 -1.32
N LEU A 48 -5.42 -6.04 -1.79
CA LEU A 48 -6.48 -6.96 -2.22
C LEU A 48 -7.10 -6.64 -3.60
N ASN A 49 -6.54 -5.68 -4.36
CA ASN A 49 -6.80 -5.43 -5.80
C ASN A 49 -6.13 -4.07 -6.15
N LEU A 50 -5.09 -3.97 -6.97
CA LEU A 50 -5.12 -3.78 -8.45
C LEU A 50 -3.72 -4.03 -9.06
N HIS A 51 -2.86 -4.83 -8.43
CA HIS A 51 -1.56 -5.16 -9.04
C HIS A 51 -1.80 -6.25 -10.09
N PRO A 52 -1.45 -6.04 -11.37
CA PRO A 52 -1.76 -7.01 -12.44
C PRO A 52 -1.11 -8.39 -12.25
N GLN A 53 -0.06 -8.48 -11.40
CA GLN A 53 0.49 -9.66 -10.69
C GLN A 53 1.77 -9.19 -9.95
N PRO A 54 2.16 -9.72 -8.76
CA PRO A 54 1.65 -10.90 -8.09
C PRO A 54 1.13 -10.60 -6.67
N THR A 55 0.18 -11.41 -6.24
CA THR A 55 -0.13 -11.68 -4.84
C THR A 55 0.66 -12.90 -4.42
N PHE A 56 1.42 -12.85 -3.32
CA PHE A 56 2.08 -14.04 -2.79
C PHE A 56 1.38 -14.52 -1.51
N ILE A 57 1.42 -15.84 -1.29
CA ILE A 57 0.90 -16.47 -0.08
C ILE A 57 2.07 -16.74 0.85
N GLY A 58 1.96 -16.29 2.10
CA GLY A 58 2.98 -16.49 3.13
C GLY A 58 3.83 -15.25 3.35
N THR A 59 5.13 -15.47 3.55
CA THR A 59 6.07 -14.44 3.97
C THR A 59 7.29 -14.44 3.06
N MET A 60 7.69 -13.26 2.60
CA MET A 60 8.92 -13.03 1.83
C MET A 60 9.86 -12.13 2.61
N ARG A 61 11.14 -12.10 2.23
CA ARG A 61 12.13 -11.22 2.85
C ARG A 61 12.37 -9.99 1.98
N VAL A 62 12.40 -8.82 2.60
CA VAL A 62 12.79 -7.57 1.94
C VAL A 62 14.29 -7.61 1.63
N GLU A 63 14.65 -7.47 0.37
CA GLU A 63 16.04 -7.38 -0.06
C GLU A 63 16.52 -5.93 -0.03
N THR A 64 15.81 -5.05 -0.73
CA THR A 64 16.10 -3.62 -0.81
C THR A 64 14.82 -2.80 -0.78
N VAL A 65 14.96 -1.56 -0.32
CA VAL A 65 13.95 -0.52 -0.39
C VAL A 65 14.57 0.62 -1.19
N GLY A 66 13.98 0.96 -2.34
CA GLY A 66 14.44 2.05 -3.19
C GLY A 66 13.91 3.41 -2.73
N GLU A 67 14.31 4.47 -3.43
CA GLU A 67 13.87 5.85 -3.19
C GLU A 67 12.38 6.06 -3.55
N TRP A 68 11.77 7.10 -2.98
CA TRP A 68 10.40 7.49 -3.30
C TRP A 68 10.26 7.90 -4.77
N ASP A 69 9.40 7.20 -5.52
CA ASP A 69 9.24 7.42 -6.97
C ASP A 69 8.00 8.24 -7.34
N GLY A 70 7.33 8.84 -6.36
CA GLY A 70 6.08 9.58 -6.53
C GLY A 70 4.81 8.74 -6.26
N ILE A 71 4.93 7.42 -6.21
CA ILE A 71 3.85 6.49 -5.84
C ILE A 71 4.10 5.88 -4.46
N GLY A 72 5.31 5.39 -4.25
CA GLY A 72 5.70 4.70 -3.02
C GLY A 72 7.20 4.46 -2.96
N PHE A 73 7.65 3.70 -1.95
CA PHE A 73 9.01 3.16 -1.96
C PHE A 73 8.96 1.80 -2.65
N PRO A 74 9.66 1.62 -3.79
CA PRO A 74 9.71 0.34 -4.46
C PRO A 74 10.52 -0.65 -3.63
N VAL A 75 10.04 -1.88 -3.55
CA VAL A 75 10.61 -2.93 -2.71
C VAL A 75 10.94 -4.15 -3.56
N ALA A 76 12.19 -4.60 -3.48
CA ALA A 76 12.60 -5.89 -4.01
C ALA A 76 12.42 -6.95 -2.93
N LEU A 77 11.72 -8.03 -3.28
CA LEU A 77 11.51 -9.17 -2.41
C LEU A 77 12.38 -10.34 -2.87
N ARG A 78 12.88 -11.08 -1.88
CA ARG A 78 13.55 -12.36 -2.08
C ARG A 78 12.60 -13.46 -1.65
N ASP A 79 12.29 -14.36 -2.60
CA ASP A 79 11.47 -15.53 -2.29
C ASP A 79 12.31 -16.56 -1.52
N HIS A 80 11.72 -17.12 -0.47
CA HIS A 80 12.21 -18.34 0.13
C HIS A 80 11.66 -19.48 -0.71
N GLY A 81 12.32 -19.76 -1.84
CA GLY A 81 11.91 -20.81 -2.75
C GLY A 81 11.66 -22.14 -2.02
N ARG A 82 10.72 -22.95 -2.55
CA ARG A 82 10.21 -24.18 -1.93
C ARG A 82 11.28 -25.25 -1.61
N TYR A 83 12.53 -25.07 -2.06
CA TYR A 83 13.65 -25.99 -1.88
C TYR A 83 15.03 -25.29 -1.80
N GLY A 84 15.13 -24.12 -1.15
CA GLY A 84 16.42 -23.54 -0.76
C GLY A 84 17.19 -22.74 -1.84
N ALA A 85 16.60 -22.53 -3.02
CA ALA A 85 17.06 -21.50 -3.95
C ALA A 85 16.39 -20.16 -3.62
N TYR A 86 17.19 -19.11 -3.55
CA TYR A 86 16.72 -17.74 -3.32
C TYR A 86 16.70 -17.01 -4.66
N ASP A 87 15.52 -16.83 -5.22
CA ASP A 87 15.34 -16.00 -6.41
C ASP A 87 14.74 -14.66 -6.02
N LEU A 88 15.23 -13.59 -6.64
CA LEU A 88 14.59 -12.29 -6.55
C LEU A 88 13.25 -12.38 -7.27
N VAL A 89 12.19 -11.93 -6.60
CA VAL A 89 10.87 -11.86 -7.22
C VAL A 89 10.95 -10.81 -8.33
N PRO A 90 10.65 -11.17 -9.60
CA PRO A 90 10.82 -10.26 -10.73
C PRO A 90 9.81 -9.11 -10.74
N HIS A 91 8.88 -9.10 -9.78
CA HIS A 91 7.80 -8.14 -9.71
C HIS A 91 8.12 -7.00 -8.75
N ARG A 92 7.71 -5.79 -9.15
CA ARG A 92 7.85 -4.59 -8.34
C ARG A 92 6.75 -4.57 -7.28
N PHE A 93 7.12 -4.53 -6.01
CA PHE A 93 6.20 -4.22 -4.92
C PHE A 93 6.42 -2.79 -4.44
N TYR A 94 5.40 -2.21 -3.80
CA TYR A 94 5.57 -1.01 -2.99
C TYR A 94 5.46 -1.35 -1.52
N ASP A 95 6.20 -0.64 -0.69
CA ASP A 95 6.18 -0.82 0.76
C ASP A 95 4.79 -0.65 1.39
N ALA A 96 3.94 0.20 0.80
CA ALA A 96 2.54 0.37 1.22
C ALA A 96 1.69 -0.91 1.06
N ASP A 97 2.08 -1.81 0.16
CA ASP A 97 1.39 -3.07 -0.11
C ASP A 97 1.93 -4.25 0.72
N LEU A 98 2.89 -3.99 1.60
CA LEU A 98 3.59 -5.00 2.39
C LEU A 98 3.46 -4.71 3.88
N CYS A 99 3.31 -5.75 4.69
CA CYS A 99 3.27 -5.63 6.14
C CYS A 99 4.00 -6.77 6.84
N ASP A 100 4.44 -6.51 8.06
CA ASP A 100 4.98 -7.51 8.96
C ASP A 100 3.95 -7.81 10.06
N PHE A 101 3.33 -8.98 9.96
CA PHE A 101 2.32 -9.40 10.91
C PHE A 101 2.83 -9.53 12.35
N LEU A 102 4.12 -9.81 12.56
CA LEU A 102 4.68 -9.91 13.90
C LEU A 102 4.84 -8.55 14.57
N ARG A 103 5.08 -7.50 13.77
CA ARG A 103 5.23 -6.12 14.26
C ARG A 103 3.91 -5.35 14.31
N GLU A 104 2.99 -5.63 13.40
CA GLU A 104 1.83 -4.77 13.16
C GLU A 104 0.51 -5.31 13.70
N LEU A 105 0.45 -6.61 13.98
CA LEU A 105 -0.71 -7.22 14.60
C LEU A 105 -0.51 -7.32 16.11
N PRO A 106 -1.57 -7.07 16.90
CA PRO A 106 -1.61 -7.50 18.29
C PRO A 106 -1.33 -9.01 18.39
N ARG A 107 -0.56 -9.42 19.41
CA ARG A 107 -0.18 -10.83 19.64
C ARG A 107 -1.36 -11.81 19.53
N ASP A 108 -2.51 -11.42 20.08
CA ASP A 108 -3.71 -12.25 20.16
C ASP A 108 -4.80 -11.82 19.17
N PHE A 109 -4.41 -11.25 18.02
CA PHE A 109 -5.35 -10.72 17.03
C PHE A 109 -6.47 -11.73 16.69
N TRP A 110 -6.10 -12.98 16.44
CA TRP A 110 -7.03 -14.06 16.07
C TRP A 110 -7.86 -14.61 17.24
N HIS A 111 -7.47 -14.34 18.47
CA HIS A 111 -8.15 -14.82 19.67
C HIS A 111 -9.12 -13.79 20.26
N ASP A 112 -9.04 -12.54 19.79
CA ASP A 112 -9.97 -11.47 20.16
C ASP A 112 -11.23 -11.52 19.29
N ARG A 113 -12.35 -11.96 19.88
CA ARG A 113 -13.66 -12.06 19.20
C ARG A 113 -14.15 -10.73 18.63
N ALA A 114 -13.87 -9.60 19.29
CA ALA A 114 -14.30 -8.29 18.79
C ALA A 114 -13.53 -7.91 17.53
N ARG A 115 -12.23 -8.19 17.47
CA ARG A 115 -11.42 -7.97 16.26
C ARG A 115 -11.85 -8.90 15.12
N VAL A 116 -11.98 -10.19 15.39
CA VAL A 116 -12.39 -11.17 14.37
C VAL A 116 -13.79 -10.84 13.81
N ALA A 117 -14.70 -10.30 14.63
CA ALA A 117 -16.02 -9.84 14.15
C ALA A 117 -15.93 -8.57 13.30
N LYS A 118 -15.09 -7.60 13.71
CA LYS A 118 -14.96 -6.30 13.03
C LYS A 118 -14.24 -6.43 11.69
N TYR A 119 -13.08 -7.09 11.64
CA TYR A 119 -12.20 -7.10 10.47
C TYR A 119 -12.37 -8.39 9.65
N PRO A 120 -12.58 -8.30 8.33
CA PRO A 120 -12.73 -9.49 7.49
C PRO A 120 -11.43 -10.30 7.33
N ASN A 121 -10.27 -9.66 7.53
CA ASN A 121 -8.96 -10.30 7.63
C ASN A 121 -7.95 -9.34 8.31
N VAL A 122 -6.74 -9.84 8.57
CA VAL A 122 -5.63 -9.04 9.14
C VAL A 122 -5.21 -7.86 8.28
N HIS A 123 -5.31 -7.98 6.95
CA HIS A 123 -4.94 -6.90 6.05
C HIS A 123 -5.85 -5.67 6.24
N ALA A 124 -7.15 -5.89 6.51
CA ALA A 124 -8.07 -4.80 6.82
C ALA A 124 -7.71 -4.07 8.13
N TRP A 125 -7.22 -4.79 9.15
CA TRP A 125 -6.68 -4.16 10.36
C TRP A 125 -5.49 -3.27 10.03
N VAL A 126 -4.48 -3.82 9.35
CA VAL A 126 -3.24 -3.09 9.02
C VAL A 126 -3.55 -1.83 8.20
N ARG A 127 -4.45 -1.92 7.22
CA ARG A 127 -4.82 -0.78 6.39
C ARG A 127 -5.60 0.29 7.16
N GLU A 128 -6.48 -0.09 8.08
CA GLU A 128 -7.13 0.88 8.97
C GLU A 128 -6.09 1.59 9.85
N GLN A 129 -5.14 0.86 10.44
CA GLN A 129 -4.12 1.44 11.31
C GLN A 129 -3.14 2.35 10.56
N ARG A 130 -2.70 1.95 9.36
CA ARG A 130 -1.72 2.73 8.57
C ARG A 130 -2.33 3.89 7.81
N PHE A 131 -3.50 3.68 7.22
CA PHE A 131 -4.06 4.59 6.23
C PHE A 131 -5.39 5.23 6.67
N GLY A 132 -5.94 4.83 7.82
CA GLY A 132 -7.29 5.21 8.22
C GLY A 132 -8.36 4.65 7.27
N GLU A 133 -8.04 3.60 6.50
CA GLU A 133 -8.95 3.07 5.50
C GLU A 133 -10.16 2.40 6.18
N PRO A 134 -11.41 2.76 5.82
CA PRO A 134 -12.59 2.15 6.41
C PRO A 134 -12.64 0.65 6.14
N VAL A 135 -12.94 -0.14 7.17
CA VAL A 135 -13.05 -1.61 7.06
C VAL A 135 -14.05 -2.06 5.99
N SER A 136 -15.10 -1.27 5.74
CA SER A 136 -16.08 -1.54 4.67
C SER A 136 -15.46 -1.57 3.27
N VAL A 137 -14.42 -0.77 3.00
CA VAL A 137 -13.72 -0.77 1.70
C VAL A 137 -13.04 -2.12 1.47
N MET A 138 -12.39 -2.66 2.50
CA MET A 138 -11.74 -3.96 2.41
C MET A 138 -12.74 -5.11 2.34
N ARG A 139 -13.89 -5.00 3.02
CA ARG A 139 -14.99 -5.95 2.84
C ARG A 139 -15.49 -5.96 1.39
N ALA A 140 -15.69 -4.79 0.79
CA ALA A 140 -16.12 -4.68 -0.61
C ALA A 140 -15.08 -5.27 -1.59
N ARG A 141 -13.78 -5.00 -1.39
CA ARG A 141 -12.70 -5.59 -2.20
C ARG A 141 -12.64 -7.11 -2.10
N LEU A 142 -12.83 -7.65 -0.89
CA LEU A 142 -12.88 -9.09 -0.67
C LEU A 142 -14.08 -9.73 -1.37
N ALA A 143 -15.28 -9.16 -1.20
CA ALA A 143 -16.48 -9.62 -1.89
C ALA A 143 -16.28 -9.63 -3.42
N GLN A 144 -15.67 -8.57 -3.97
CA GLN A 144 -15.31 -8.52 -5.39
C GLN A 144 -14.32 -9.61 -5.79
N SER A 145 -13.29 -9.86 -4.99
CA SER A 145 -12.29 -10.91 -5.26
C SER A 145 -12.87 -12.33 -5.21
N TRP A 146 -13.94 -12.53 -4.42
CA TRP A 146 -14.66 -13.80 -4.30
C TRP A 146 -15.81 -13.95 -5.32
N GLY A 147 -16.05 -12.94 -6.16
CA GLY A 147 -17.14 -12.95 -7.14
C GLY A 147 -18.53 -12.72 -6.54
N GLU A 148 -18.60 -12.17 -5.33
CA GLU A 148 -19.84 -11.93 -4.57
C GLU A 148 -20.39 -10.50 -4.76
N ALA A 149 -19.78 -9.67 -5.62
CA ALA A 149 -20.13 -8.26 -5.75
C ALA A 149 -21.42 -7.97 -6.55
N ASP A 150 -22.06 -8.98 -7.15
CA ASP A 150 -23.25 -8.84 -8.03
C ASP A 150 -24.46 -9.70 -7.60
N ALA A 151 -24.71 -9.89 -6.29
CA ALA A 151 -25.92 -10.55 -5.78
C ALA A 151 -26.87 -9.59 -5.04
#